data_AF-A0A524I176-F1
#
_entry.id   AF-A0A524I176-F1
#
_cell.length_a   1.000
_cell.length_b   1.000
_cell.length_c   1.000
_cell.angle_alpha   90.00
_cell.angle_beta   90.00
_cell.angle_gamma   90.00
#
_symmetry.space_group_name_H-M   'P 1'
#
loop_
_entity.id
_entity.type
_entity.pdbx_description
1 polymer ?
#
loop_
_entity_poly.entity_id
_entity_poly.type
_entity_poly.pdbx_seq_one_letter_code
_entity_poly.pdbx_strand_id
1 'polypeptide(L)'
;MSFCVKCGADGPTYRSLCESCFMEGKVFTVLPDHVDVFNCGHCDDYLLDGKWATVKTKEEVSERATELALKVIKDAQVLNVALHAEKIDEANYQVNMTIGLSIEGLEVDEGRKTIVRFKNTSCPRCNKLMGNYYEGTLQVRTRDRKMPEDLREEIMDRILKMMDEHMKDNRELFISKITRLTTSQGGIDVILSSSVVGRTMAHHLADQYAAEVKETAKLVTQKQGKDLYRVTFVVRLPAYRFGDLVEYEKKLYLVGALRSNTTKLTNMKTTQGVMVSNSDMISAKVVGRKEDLIEAVILTETDREVQVMHPTSFKVFDLKKPPKFERKGDTVKVFQYNEEFYLLPLQG
;
A
#
# COMPACT_ATOMS: atom_id res chain seq x y z
N MET A 1 -17.22 -66.81 -12.12
CA MET A 1 -17.88 -65.92 -11.14
C MET A 1 -16.90 -65.66 -10.03
N SER A 2 -16.65 -64.39 -9.71
CA SER A 2 -15.95 -64.02 -8.49
C SER A 2 -16.92 -64.13 -7.32
N PHE A 3 -16.44 -64.64 -6.18
CA PHE A 3 -17.23 -64.79 -4.96
C PHE A 3 -16.42 -64.27 -3.76
N CYS A 4 -17.12 -63.75 -2.75
CA CYS A 4 -16.48 -63.24 -1.53
C CYS A 4 -15.94 -64.39 -0.67
N VAL A 5 -14.65 -64.38 -0.34
CA VAL A 5 -14.03 -65.42 0.50
C VAL A 5 -14.48 -65.41 1.97
N LYS A 6 -15.13 -64.32 2.43
CA LYS A 6 -15.64 -64.18 3.81
C LYS A 6 -17.10 -64.62 3.95
N CYS A 7 -17.98 -64.22 3.03
CA CYS A 7 -19.42 -64.45 3.16
C CYS A 7 -20.05 -65.30 2.04
N GLY A 8 -19.28 -65.66 1.01
CA GLY A 8 -19.75 -66.50 -0.10
C GLY A 8 -20.64 -65.80 -1.15
N ALA A 9 -20.86 -64.49 -1.04
CA ALA A 9 -21.67 -63.75 -2.01
C ALA A 9 -21.01 -63.69 -3.39
N ASP A 10 -21.78 -63.96 -4.44
CA ASP A 10 -21.36 -63.78 -5.84
C ASP A 10 -21.38 -62.30 -6.25
N GLY A 11 -20.40 -61.86 -7.03
CA GLY A 11 -20.34 -60.49 -7.55
C GLY A 11 -18.92 -59.93 -7.67
N PRO A 12 -18.77 -58.63 -7.98
CA PRO A 12 -17.46 -57.96 -7.98
C PRO A 12 -16.77 -58.09 -6.62
N THR A 13 -15.46 -58.33 -6.64
CA THR A 13 -14.65 -58.50 -5.42
C THR A 13 -13.49 -57.52 -5.36
N TYR A 14 -13.28 -56.91 -4.20
CA TYR A 14 -12.17 -56.02 -3.85
C TYR A 14 -11.25 -56.77 -2.88
N ARG A 15 -10.02 -57.08 -3.31
CA ARG A 15 -9.09 -57.97 -2.59
C ARG A 15 -9.76 -59.29 -2.12
N SER A 16 -10.52 -59.92 -3.02
CA SER A 16 -11.26 -61.17 -2.79
C SER A 16 -12.44 -61.09 -1.80
N LEU A 17 -12.87 -59.88 -1.42
CA LEU A 17 -14.04 -59.63 -0.57
C LEU A 17 -15.12 -58.89 -1.37
N CYS A 18 -16.41 -59.14 -1.10
CA CYS A 18 -17.46 -58.24 -1.57
C CYS A 18 -17.34 -56.87 -0.88
N GLU A 19 -18.01 -55.86 -1.42
CA GLU A 19 -18.02 -54.49 -0.90
C GLU A 19 -18.28 -54.41 0.61
N SER A 20 -19.36 -55.04 1.09
CA SER A 20 -19.73 -55.01 2.52
C SER A 20 -18.64 -55.62 3.41
N CYS A 21 -18.07 -56.77 3.03
CA CYS A 21 -16.98 -57.40 3.76
C CYS A 21 -15.66 -56.66 3.65
N PHE A 22 -15.42 -55.95 2.54
CA PHE A 22 -14.23 -55.13 2.36
C PHE A 22 -14.28 -53.87 3.23
N MET A 23 -15.46 -53.30 3.44
CA MET A 23 -15.68 -52.08 4.21
C MET A 23 -15.86 -52.32 5.71
N GLU A 24 -16.22 -53.54 6.11
CA GLU A 24 -16.47 -53.90 7.50
C GLU A 24 -15.28 -53.60 8.41
N GLY A 25 -15.47 -52.66 9.34
CA GLY A 25 -14.47 -52.26 10.34
C GLY A 25 -13.33 -51.38 9.83
N LYS A 26 -13.35 -50.96 8.56
CA LYS A 26 -12.35 -50.03 8.03
C LYS A 26 -12.78 -48.59 8.24
N VAL A 27 -11.81 -47.76 8.61
CA VAL A 27 -11.93 -46.31 8.79
C VAL A 27 -10.82 -45.68 7.97
N PHE A 28 -11.17 -44.81 7.02
CA PHE A 28 -10.22 -44.23 6.07
C PHE A 28 -9.86 -42.78 6.38
N THR A 29 -10.62 -42.15 7.27
CA THR A 29 -10.34 -40.79 7.76
C THR A 29 -10.19 -40.74 9.27
N VAL A 30 -9.29 -39.87 9.73
CA VAL A 30 -9.10 -39.57 11.15
C VAL A 30 -9.30 -38.07 11.33
N LEU A 31 -10.20 -37.73 12.25
CA LEU A 31 -10.44 -36.37 12.70
C LEU A 31 -10.36 -36.35 14.23
N PRO A 32 -9.64 -35.40 14.84
CA PRO A 32 -9.63 -35.24 16.28
C PRO A 32 -11.03 -34.92 16.84
N ASP A 33 -11.34 -35.37 18.06
CA ASP A 33 -12.60 -35.02 18.74
C ASP A 33 -12.76 -33.50 18.93
N HIS A 34 -11.64 -32.79 18.94
CA HIS A 34 -11.60 -31.34 19.04
C HIS A 34 -10.43 -30.72 18.30
N VAL A 35 -10.65 -29.52 17.78
CA VAL A 35 -9.63 -28.69 17.13
C VAL A 35 -9.57 -27.34 17.85
N ASP A 36 -8.41 -27.02 18.41
CA ASP A 36 -8.20 -25.71 19.04
C ASP A 36 -7.77 -24.69 17.98
N VAL A 37 -8.50 -23.58 17.88
CA VAL A 37 -8.15 -22.44 17.04
C VAL A 37 -7.83 -21.25 17.92
N PHE A 38 -6.67 -20.63 17.71
CA PHE A 38 -6.31 -19.44 18.44
C PHE A 38 -6.80 -18.19 17.71
N ASN A 39 -7.52 -17.31 18.41
CA ASN A 39 -7.99 -16.04 17.88
C ASN A 39 -7.30 -14.88 18.61
N CYS A 40 -7.00 -13.81 17.87
CA CYS A 40 -6.38 -12.63 18.44
C CYS A 40 -7.45 -11.73 19.07
N GLY A 41 -7.38 -11.50 20.39
CA GLY A 41 -8.32 -10.61 21.09
C GLY A 41 -8.19 -9.11 20.76
N HIS A 42 -7.32 -8.73 19.82
CA HIS A 42 -7.07 -7.34 19.43
C HIS A 42 -7.44 -7.03 17.97
N CYS A 43 -7.33 -7.99 17.06
CA CYS A 43 -7.59 -7.79 15.63
C CYS A 43 -8.52 -8.84 15.01
N ASP A 44 -9.03 -9.78 15.81
CA ASP A 44 -9.93 -10.86 15.39
C ASP A 44 -9.39 -11.75 14.26
N ASP A 45 -8.07 -11.77 14.06
CA ASP A 45 -7.42 -12.76 13.20
C ASP A 45 -7.37 -14.13 13.88
N TYR A 46 -7.29 -15.19 13.09
CA TYR A 46 -7.25 -16.58 13.55
C TYR A 46 -5.96 -17.27 13.10
N LEU A 47 -5.39 -18.12 13.95
CA LEU A 47 -4.25 -18.96 13.60
C LEU A 47 -4.73 -20.24 12.92
N LEU A 48 -4.50 -20.35 11.60
CA LEU A 48 -4.82 -21.49 10.77
C LEU A 48 -3.56 -21.98 10.07
N ASP A 49 -3.25 -23.27 10.17
CA ASP A 49 -2.07 -23.89 9.52
C ASP A 49 -0.75 -23.11 9.79
N GLY A 50 -0.54 -22.70 11.04
CA GLY A 50 0.63 -21.94 11.46
C GLY A 50 0.70 -20.48 10.95
N LYS A 51 -0.35 -19.98 10.27
CA LYS A 51 -0.42 -18.61 9.74
C LYS A 51 -1.63 -17.85 10.28
N TRP A 52 -1.45 -16.56 10.52
CA TRP A 52 -2.54 -15.68 10.95
C TRP A 52 -3.37 -15.21 9.76
N ALA A 53 -4.69 -15.39 9.86
CA ALA A 53 -5.63 -15.08 8.80
C ALA A 53 -6.87 -14.33 9.29
N THR A 54 -7.22 -13.29 8.53
CA THR A 54 -8.49 -12.59 8.67
C THR A 54 -9.58 -13.38 7.96
N VAL A 55 -10.57 -13.81 8.73
CA VAL A 55 -11.74 -14.55 8.25
C VAL A 55 -12.97 -13.89 8.86
N LYS A 56 -14.04 -13.75 8.08
CA LYS A 56 -15.18 -12.91 8.47
C LYS A 56 -16.01 -13.52 9.59
N THR A 57 -16.16 -14.85 9.59
CA THR A 57 -17.07 -15.55 10.49
C THR A 57 -16.36 -16.72 11.17
N LYS A 58 -16.77 -17.04 12.41
CA LYS A 58 -16.21 -18.17 13.16
C LYS A 58 -16.64 -19.51 12.55
N GLU A 59 -17.78 -19.55 11.88
CA GLU A 59 -18.28 -20.69 11.11
C GLU A 59 -17.28 -21.07 10.01
N GLU A 60 -16.88 -20.10 9.16
CA GLU A 60 -15.90 -20.33 8.10
C GLU A 60 -14.53 -20.75 8.68
N VAL A 61 -14.11 -20.13 9.78
CA VAL A 61 -12.87 -20.53 10.47
C VAL A 61 -12.96 -21.97 10.97
N SER A 62 -14.11 -22.38 11.51
CA SER A 62 -14.33 -23.72 12.05
C SER A 62 -14.32 -24.78 10.96
N GLU A 63 -14.94 -24.51 9.82
CA GLU A 63 -14.92 -25.38 8.64
C GLU A 63 -13.48 -25.55 8.13
N ARG A 64 -12.76 -24.43 7.93
CA ARG A 64 -11.36 -24.47 7.46
C ARG A 64 -10.41 -25.16 8.44
N ALA A 65 -10.57 -24.92 9.74
CA ALA A 65 -9.75 -25.58 10.75
C ALA A 65 -9.99 -27.09 10.78
N THR A 66 -11.25 -27.51 10.59
CA THR A 66 -11.64 -28.92 10.53
C THR A 66 -11.08 -29.59 9.27
N GLU A 67 -11.19 -28.93 8.12
CA GLU A 67 -10.61 -29.40 6.86
C GLU A 67 -9.08 -29.61 6.97
N LEU A 68 -8.37 -28.65 7.56
CA LEU A 68 -6.91 -28.75 7.80
C LEU A 68 -6.53 -29.85 8.81
N ALA A 69 -7.43 -30.20 9.74
CA ALA A 69 -7.20 -31.23 10.75
C ALA A 69 -7.49 -32.66 10.23
N LEU A 70 -8.21 -32.79 9.11
CA LEU A 70 -8.55 -34.07 8.50
C LEU A 70 -7.29 -34.80 8.03
N LYS A 71 -7.15 -36.06 8.45
CA LYS A 71 -6.12 -36.97 7.95
C LYS A 71 -6.78 -38.10 7.18
N VAL A 72 -6.31 -38.33 5.96
CA VAL A 72 -6.77 -39.41 5.07
C VAL A 72 -5.68 -40.48 5.00
N ILE A 73 -6.07 -41.74 5.15
CA ILE A 73 -5.15 -42.88 5.05
C ILE A 73 -4.71 -43.04 3.59
N LYS A 74 -3.45 -43.48 3.37
CA LYS A 74 -2.76 -43.50 2.07
C LYS A 74 -3.50 -44.23 0.92
N ASP A 75 -4.44 -45.12 1.22
CA ASP A 75 -5.13 -45.95 0.22
C ASP A 75 -6.48 -45.34 -0.24
N ALA A 76 -6.86 -44.17 0.27
CA ALA A 76 -8.10 -43.48 -0.09
C ALA A 76 -7.83 -42.16 -0.81
N GLN A 77 -8.53 -41.90 -1.91
CA GLN A 77 -8.53 -40.63 -2.63
C GLN A 77 -9.77 -39.81 -2.23
N VAL A 78 -9.61 -38.53 -1.92
CA VAL A 78 -10.73 -37.65 -1.59
C VAL A 78 -11.37 -37.15 -2.90
N LEU A 79 -12.67 -37.38 -3.05
CA LEU A 79 -13.47 -36.91 -4.18
C LEU A 79 -14.08 -35.54 -3.86
N ASN A 80 -14.70 -35.41 -2.69
CA ASN A 80 -15.36 -34.20 -2.22
C ASN A 80 -15.42 -34.15 -0.69
N VAL A 81 -15.47 -32.93 -0.15
CA VAL A 81 -15.67 -32.68 1.28
C VAL A 81 -16.79 -31.66 1.42
N ALA A 82 -17.80 -31.99 2.24
CA ALA A 82 -18.86 -31.08 2.63
C ALA A 82 -18.77 -30.84 4.14
N LEU A 83 -18.76 -29.58 4.53
CA LEU A 83 -18.62 -29.14 5.92
C LEU A 83 -19.83 -28.27 6.28
N HIS A 84 -20.28 -28.41 7.53
CA HIS A 84 -21.27 -27.52 8.11
C HIS A 84 -20.91 -27.24 9.57
N ALA A 85 -20.63 -25.97 9.88
CA ALA A 85 -20.41 -25.50 11.24
C ALA A 85 -21.69 -24.96 11.88
N GLU A 86 -21.99 -25.44 13.09
CA GLU A 86 -23.10 -25.00 13.94
C GLU A 86 -22.55 -24.43 15.25
N LYS A 87 -23.03 -23.25 15.62
CA LYS A 87 -22.64 -22.59 16.87
C LYS A 87 -23.25 -23.34 18.07
N ILE A 88 -22.40 -23.78 19.01
CA ILE A 88 -22.85 -24.26 20.32
C ILE A 88 -22.92 -23.07 21.28
N ASP A 89 -21.83 -22.29 21.36
CA ASP A 89 -21.71 -21.07 22.15
C ASP A 89 -20.71 -20.10 21.50
N GLU A 90 -20.29 -19.03 22.19
CA GLU A 90 -19.35 -18.04 21.64
C GLU A 90 -17.95 -18.58 21.34
N ALA A 91 -17.52 -19.62 22.04
CA ALA A 91 -16.18 -20.20 21.96
C ALA A 91 -16.17 -21.58 21.31
N ASN A 92 -17.31 -22.25 21.15
CA ASN A 92 -17.38 -23.63 20.66
C ASN A 92 -18.35 -23.78 19.48
N TYR A 93 -17.89 -24.46 18.43
CA TYR A 93 -18.66 -24.76 17.23
C TYR A 93 -18.59 -26.26 16.96
N GLN A 94 -19.74 -26.89 16.72
CA GLN A 94 -19.78 -28.25 16.22
C GLN A 94 -19.61 -28.22 14.71
N VAL A 95 -18.69 -29.01 14.18
CA VAL A 95 -18.51 -29.15 12.74
C VAL A 95 -18.84 -30.56 12.33
N ASN A 96 -19.84 -30.70 11.46
CA ASN A 96 -20.17 -31.95 10.79
C ASN A 96 -19.47 -31.97 9.43
N MET A 97 -18.84 -33.09 9.10
CA MET A 97 -18.08 -33.27 7.87
C MET A 97 -18.49 -34.57 7.19
N THR A 98 -18.83 -34.48 5.90
CA THR A 98 -19.06 -35.62 5.03
C THR A 98 -17.94 -35.67 3.99
N ILE A 99 -17.23 -36.79 3.95
CA ILE A 99 -16.10 -37.00 3.04
C ILE A 99 -16.48 -38.08 2.04
N GLY A 100 -16.53 -37.73 0.76
CA GLY A 100 -16.61 -38.69 -0.33
C GLY A 100 -15.21 -39.18 -0.70
N LEU A 101 -15.01 -40.49 -0.71
CA LEU A 101 -13.73 -41.17 -0.94
C LEU A 101 -13.84 -42.16 -2.09
N SER A 102 -12.73 -42.34 -2.82
CA SER A 102 -12.53 -43.46 -3.74
C SER A 102 -11.41 -44.37 -3.22
N ILE A 103 -11.72 -45.65 -3.02
CA ILE A 103 -10.80 -46.66 -2.51
C ILE A 103 -10.82 -47.83 -3.48
N GLU A 104 -9.73 -48.04 -4.23
CA GLU A 104 -9.63 -49.09 -5.26
C GLU A 104 -10.81 -49.08 -6.27
N GLY A 105 -11.35 -47.90 -6.58
CA GLY A 105 -12.49 -47.73 -7.49
C GLY A 105 -13.87 -47.83 -6.84
N LEU A 106 -13.96 -48.11 -5.54
CA LEU A 106 -15.19 -48.07 -4.76
C LEU A 106 -15.41 -46.66 -4.18
N GLU A 107 -16.60 -46.08 -4.40
CA GLU A 107 -16.99 -44.81 -3.81
C GLU A 107 -17.66 -45.00 -2.45
N VAL A 108 -17.21 -44.23 -1.46
CA VAL A 108 -17.64 -44.35 -0.07
C VAL A 108 -17.82 -42.96 0.55
N ASP A 109 -18.91 -42.75 1.25
CA ASP A 109 -19.11 -41.58 2.11
C ASP A 109 -18.80 -41.91 3.58
N GLU A 110 -17.92 -41.12 4.19
CA GLU A 110 -17.68 -41.15 5.64
C GLU A 110 -18.20 -39.87 6.32
N GLY A 111 -18.95 -40.05 7.42
CA GLY A 111 -19.36 -38.96 8.30
C GLY A 111 -18.44 -38.81 9.51
N ARG A 112 -17.97 -37.59 9.77
CA ARG A 112 -17.19 -37.22 10.95
C ARG A 112 -17.79 -36.00 11.61
N LYS A 113 -17.56 -35.87 12.91
CA LYS A 113 -17.88 -34.67 13.67
C LYS A 113 -16.74 -34.30 14.60
N THR A 114 -16.56 -33.00 14.83
CA THR A 114 -15.59 -32.48 15.81
C THR A 114 -16.15 -31.21 16.46
N ILE A 115 -15.49 -30.78 17.53
CA ILE A 115 -15.75 -29.50 18.19
C ILE A 115 -14.55 -28.58 17.98
N VAL A 116 -14.78 -27.47 17.29
CA VAL A 116 -13.79 -26.39 17.18
C VAL A 116 -13.91 -25.48 18.39
N ARG A 117 -12.79 -25.24 19.07
CA ARG A 117 -12.71 -24.39 20.28
C ARG A 117 -11.85 -23.17 20.01
N PHE A 118 -12.41 -21.99 20.23
CA PHE A 118 -11.70 -20.72 20.10
C PHE A 118 -10.98 -20.36 21.40
N LYS A 119 -9.67 -20.14 21.30
CA LYS A 119 -8.80 -19.75 22.41
C LYS A 119 -8.22 -18.35 22.16
N ASN A 120 -8.55 -17.43 23.05
CA ASN A 120 -8.01 -16.07 22.98
C ASN A 120 -6.49 -16.05 23.19
N THR A 121 -5.78 -15.34 22.32
CA THR A 121 -4.36 -15.02 22.45
C THR A 121 -4.07 -13.66 21.81
N SER A 122 -2.81 -13.28 21.69
CA SER A 122 -2.37 -12.11 20.94
C SER A 122 -1.47 -12.53 19.79
N CYS A 123 -1.78 -12.08 18.57
CA CYS A 123 -0.97 -12.39 17.40
C CYS A 123 0.37 -11.65 17.43
N PRO A 124 1.39 -12.11 16.67
CA PRO A 124 2.70 -11.46 16.60
C PRO A 124 2.62 -9.97 16.25
N ARG A 125 1.71 -9.58 15.35
CA ARG A 125 1.48 -8.18 14.96
C ARG A 125 0.99 -7.33 16.14
N CYS A 126 -0.09 -7.75 16.81
CA CYS A 126 -0.65 -7.00 17.94
C CYS A 126 0.31 -6.95 19.12
N ASN A 127 1.05 -8.03 19.40
CA ASN A 127 2.12 -8.03 20.40
C ASN A 127 3.19 -6.97 20.08
N LYS A 128 3.66 -6.89 18.83
CA LYS A 128 4.62 -5.87 18.39
C LYS A 128 4.03 -4.45 18.50
N LEU A 129 2.80 -4.26 18.06
CA LEU A 129 2.11 -2.97 18.08
C LEU A 129 1.97 -2.43 19.51
N MET A 130 1.47 -3.25 20.44
CA MET A 130 1.31 -2.88 21.85
C MET A 130 2.66 -2.69 22.55
N GLY A 131 3.69 -3.41 22.12
CA GLY A 131 5.06 -3.28 22.61
C GLY A 131 5.81 -2.04 22.09
N ASN A 132 5.15 -1.12 21.38
CA ASN A 132 5.80 0.02 20.71
C ASN A 132 6.97 -0.39 19.81
N TYR A 133 6.87 -1.56 19.18
CA TYR A 133 7.90 -2.05 18.27
C TYR A 133 7.95 -1.20 16.99
N TYR A 134 9.16 -0.86 16.58
CA TYR A 134 9.42 -0.23 15.29
C TYR A 134 10.86 -0.42 14.84
N GLU A 135 11.05 -0.41 13.53
CA GLU A 135 12.34 -0.49 12.87
C GLU A 135 12.60 0.73 11.97
N GLY A 136 11.54 1.35 11.46
CA GLY A 136 11.62 2.47 10.52
C GLY A 136 10.94 3.73 11.07
N THR A 137 11.54 4.88 10.79
CA THR A 137 10.91 6.20 10.96
C THR A 137 10.98 6.92 9.64
N LEU A 138 9.83 7.20 9.02
CA LEU A 138 9.73 7.99 7.80
C LEU A 138 9.32 9.42 8.17
N GLN A 139 10.18 10.38 7.85
CA GLN A 139 9.98 11.80 8.14
C GLN A 139 9.85 12.56 6.83
N VAL A 140 8.67 13.11 6.55
CA VAL A 140 8.44 13.96 5.37
C VAL A 140 8.45 15.42 5.80
N ARG A 141 9.26 16.23 5.12
CA ARG A 141 9.50 17.66 5.42
C ARG A 141 9.49 18.48 4.14
N THR A 142 9.14 19.75 4.24
CA THR A 142 9.29 20.73 3.15
C THR A 142 10.51 21.62 3.39
N ARG A 143 11.21 21.99 2.33
CA ARG A 143 12.28 23.01 2.39
C ARG A 143 11.68 24.42 2.47
N ASP A 144 12.20 25.22 3.39
CA ASP A 144 12.00 26.68 3.50
C ASP A 144 10.53 27.16 3.53
N ARG A 145 9.60 26.27 3.88
CA ARG A 145 8.19 26.59 4.07
C ARG A 145 7.51 25.57 4.96
N LYS A 146 6.35 25.97 5.51
CA LYS A 146 5.40 25.04 6.12
C LYS A 146 4.77 24.16 5.04
N MET A 147 4.65 22.87 5.33
CA MET A 147 3.95 21.93 4.45
C MET A 147 2.45 22.27 4.38
N PRO A 148 1.91 22.55 3.17
CA PRO A 148 0.48 22.77 2.99
C PRO A 148 -0.38 21.58 3.43
N GLU A 149 -1.59 21.85 3.92
CA GLU A 149 -2.45 20.82 4.54
C GLU A 149 -2.91 19.78 3.52
N ASP A 150 -3.34 20.24 2.34
CA ASP A 150 -3.72 19.42 1.19
C ASP A 150 -2.61 18.44 0.78
N LEU A 151 -1.38 18.94 0.65
CA LEU A 151 -0.22 18.11 0.32
C LEU A 151 0.09 17.11 1.45
N ARG A 152 -0.12 17.51 2.71
CA ARG A 152 0.11 16.63 3.85
C ARG A 152 -0.85 15.45 3.83
N GLU A 153 -2.14 15.72 3.66
CA GLU A 153 -3.16 14.67 3.58
C GLU A 153 -2.97 13.77 2.34
N GLU A 154 -2.59 14.33 1.18
CA GLU A 154 -2.24 13.54 0.00
C GLU A 154 -1.10 12.54 0.27
N ILE A 155 -0.02 13.01 0.92
CA ILE A 155 1.14 12.16 1.24
C ILE A 155 0.75 11.08 2.26
N MET A 156 -0.08 11.40 3.25
CA MET A 156 -0.53 10.40 4.23
C MET A 156 -1.40 9.32 3.60
N ASP A 157 -2.37 9.69 2.76
CA ASP A 157 -3.20 8.73 2.02
C ASP A 157 -2.33 7.80 1.16
N ARG A 158 -1.30 8.36 0.50
CA ARG A 158 -0.34 7.56 -0.27
C ARG A 158 0.43 6.58 0.59
N ILE A 159 0.95 7.01 1.75
CA ILE A 159 1.67 6.13 2.68
C ILE A 159 0.78 5.01 3.22
N LEU A 160 -0.48 5.32 3.55
CA LEU A 160 -1.45 4.34 4.02
C LEU A 160 -1.73 3.29 2.94
N LYS A 161 -2.00 3.71 1.71
CA LYS A 161 -2.20 2.80 0.57
C LYS A 161 -1.01 1.89 0.33
N MET A 162 0.21 2.43 0.37
CA MET A 162 1.42 1.62 0.23
C MET A 162 1.57 0.61 1.38
N MET A 163 1.21 0.97 2.62
CA MET A 163 1.23 0.03 3.73
C MET A 163 0.21 -1.10 3.51
N ASP A 164 -1.01 -0.77 3.09
CA ASP A 164 -2.06 -1.75 2.82
C ASP A 164 -1.65 -2.73 1.71
N GLU A 165 -0.95 -2.25 0.67
CA GLU A 165 -0.36 -3.11 -0.37
C GLU A 165 0.67 -4.08 0.20
N HIS A 166 1.62 -3.60 1.00
CA HIS A 166 2.61 -4.46 1.64
C HIS A 166 2.01 -5.45 2.65
N MET A 167 0.92 -5.09 3.32
CA MET A 167 0.21 -5.96 4.26
C MET A 167 -0.46 -7.16 3.58
N LYS A 168 -0.73 -7.09 2.27
CA LYS A 168 -1.23 -8.25 1.50
C LYS A 168 -0.19 -9.37 1.45
N ASP A 169 1.09 -9.01 1.34
CA ASP A 169 2.21 -9.96 1.29
C ASP A 169 2.67 -10.38 2.69
N ASN A 170 2.74 -9.42 3.63
CA ASN A 170 3.17 -9.68 5.00
C ASN A 170 2.27 -8.97 6.01
N ARG A 171 1.34 -9.74 6.60
CA ARG A 171 0.39 -9.26 7.61
C ARG A 171 1.01 -8.80 8.92
N GLU A 172 2.29 -9.06 9.19
CA GLU A 172 2.96 -8.53 10.38
C GLU A 172 3.40 -7.06 10.23
N LEU A 173 3.25 -6.49 9.03
CA LEU A 173 3.57 -5.08 8.78
C LEU A 173 2.48 -4.16 9.33
N PHE A 174 2.89 -3.00 9.85
CA PHE A 174 1.98 -1.98 10.36
C PHE A 174 2.66 -0.61 10.50
N ILE A 175 1.84 0.43 10.50
CA ILE A 175 2.19 1.76 10.99
C ILE A 175 1.81 1.81 12.47
N SER A 176 2.77 2.09 13.36
CA SER A 176 2.49 2.17 14.80
C SER A 176 1.96 3.54 15.19
N LYS A 177 2.44 4.60 14.53
CA LYS A 177 2.05 5.97 14.83
C LYS A 177 2.25 6.88 13.61
N ILE A 178 1.30 7.78 13.40
CA ILE A 178 1.43 8.92 12.48
C ILE A 178 1.34 10.20 13.32
N THR A 179 2.32 11.08 13.17
CA THR A 179 2.34 12.38 13.86
C THR A 179 2.36 13.50 12.81
N ARG A 180 1.33 14.36 12.85
CA ARG A 180 1.27 15.59 12.07
C ARG A 180 2.05 16.67 12.81
N LEU A 181 3.10 17.21 12.20
CA LEU A 181 3.87 18.30 12.78
C LEU A 181 3.24 19.63 12.42
N THR A 182 2.83 20.40 13.43
CA THR A 182 2.19 21.72 13.29
C THR A 182 3.17 22.88 13.44
N THR A 183 4.45 22.60 13.75
CA THR A 183 5.52 23.58 13.91
C THR A 183 5.88 24.29 12.60
N SER A 184 6.73 25.31 12.66
CA SER A 184 7.12 26.17 11.52
C SER A 184 7.70 25.43 10.32
N GLN A 185 8.30 24.24 10.50
CA GLN A 185 8.76 23.39 9.39
C GLN A 185 7.65 22.48 8.82
N GLY A 186 6.58 22.24 9.59
CA GLY A 186 5.51 21.31 9.23
C GLY A 186 6.01 19.87 8.99
N GLY A 187 5.10 18.98 8.58
CA GLY A 187 5.47 17.67 8.05
C GLY A 187 4.73 16.51 8.69
N ILE A 188 5.22 15.31 8.41
CA ILE A 188 4.64 14.04 8.86
C ILE A 188 5.77 13.16 9.37
N ASP A 189 5.57 12.54 10.53
CA ASP A 189 6.38 11.43 11.01
C ASP A 189 5.54 10.15 11.04
N VAL A 190 6.04 9.11 10.39
CA VAL A 190 5.40 7.80 10.32
C VAL A 190 6.35 6.77 10.93
N ILE A 191 5.89 6.11 11.98
CA ILE A 191 6.65 5.06 12.66
C ILE A 191 6.19 3.70 12.11
N LEU A 192 7.15 2.92 11.62
CA LEU A 192 6.93 1.71 10.82
C LEU A 192 7.51 0.49 11.50
N SER A 193 6.79 -0.63 11.43
CA SER A 193 7.26 -1.91 11.94
C SER A 193 8.43 -2.51 11.14
N SER A 194 8.71 -1.99 9.93
CA SER A 194 9.79 -2.47 9.06
C SER A 194 10.59 -1.31 8.46
N SER A 195 11.91 -1.41 8.53
CA SER A 195 12.83 -0.48 7.86
C SER A 195 12.84 -0.64 6.34
N VAL A 196 12.62 -1.86 5.83
CA VAL A 196 12.55 -2.17 4.39
C VAL A 196 11.37 -1.44 3.75
N VAL A 197 10.19 -1.53 4.37
CA VAL A 197 8.98 -0.80 3.91
C VAL A 197 9.22 0.71 3.96
N GLY A 198 9.86 1.20 5.03
CA GLY A 198 10.22 2.62 5.14
C GLY A 198 11.12 3.12 4.02
N ARG A 199 12.10 2.32 3.60
CA ARG A 199 12.97 2.63 2.46
C ARG A 199 12.18 2.70 1.15
N THR A 200 11.32 1.71 0.88
CA THR A 200 10.47 1.68 -0.31
C THR A 200 9.56 2.90 -0.38
N MET A 201 8.91 3.25 0.73
CA MET A 201 8.07 4.45 0.83
C MET A 201 8.88 5.73 0.61
N ALA A 202 10.07 5.86 1.22
CA ALA A 202 10.92 7.02 1.05
C ALA A 202 11.32 7.26 -0.41
N HIS A 203 11.74 6.20 -1.13
CA HIS A 203 12.10 6.29 -2.54
C HIS A 203 10.90 6.61 -3.43
N HIS A 204 9.76 5.97 -3.21
CA HIS A 204 8.54 6.28 -3.95
C HIS A 204 8.13 7.76 -3.79
N LEU A 205 8.22 8.31 -2.56
CA LEU A 205 7.96 9.73 -2.33
C LEU A 205 9.02 10.62 -2.99
N ALA A 206 10.28 10.23 -3.00
CA ALA A 206 11.33 10.94 -3.74
C ALA A 206 11.03 11.02 -5.24
N ASP A 207 10.67 9.91 -5.85
CA ASP A 207 10.38 9.84 -7.28
C ASP A 207 9.15 10.68 -7.64
N GLN A 208 8.10 10.59 -6.83
CA GLN A 208 6.84 11.29 -7.06
C GLN A 208 6.96 12.81 -6.89
N TYR A 209 7.75 13.27 -5.92
CA TYR A 209 7.79 14.68 -5.51
C TYR A 209 9.14 15.36 -5.76
N ALA A 210 10.04 14.73 -6.53
CA ALA A 210 11.41 15.23 -6.77
C ALA A 210 12.14 15.56 -5.45
N ALA A 211 11.95 14.71 -4.43
CA ALA A 211 12.42 14.96 -3.07
C ALA A 211 13.79 14.33 -2.81
N GLU A 212 14.54 14.91 -1.88
CA GLU A 212 15.81 14.34 -1.41
C GLU A 212 15.55 13.36 -0.25
N VAL A 213 16.22 12.20 -0.25
CA VAL A 213 16.16 11.22 0.84
C VAL A 213 17.51 11.18 1.56
N LYS A 214 17.48 11.27 2.90
CA LYS A 214 18.62 10.93 3.75
C LYS A 214 18.26 9.76 4.65
N GLU A 215 19.16 8.79 4.74
CA GLU A 215 19.01 7.61 5.59
C GLU A 215 20.04 7.65 6.73
N THR A 216 19.61 7.36 7.95
CA THR A 216 20.50 7.14 9.10
C THR A 216 20.07 5.88 9.85
N ALA A 217 21.03 5.07 10.29
CA ALA A 217 20.76 3.83 11.00
C ALA A 217 21.45 3.83 12.37
N LYS A 218 20.75 3.33 13.39
CA LYS A 218 21.28 3.12 14.73
C LYS A 218 21.06 1.67 15.16
N LEU A 219 22.13 0.98 15.54
CA LEU A 219 22.03 -0.35 16.14
C LEU A 219 21.37 -0.23 17.52
N VAL A 220 20.32 -1.02 17.76
CA VAL A 220 19.59 -1.02 19.03
C VAL A 220 20.02 -2.19 19.90
N THR A 221 20.01 -3.39 19.32
CA THR A 221 20.32 -4.63 20.04
C THR A 221 20.64 -5.73 19.04
N GLN A 222 21.10 -6.87 19.54
CA GLN A 222 21.29 -8.09 18.78
C GLN A 222 20.37 -9.16 19.35
N LYS A 223 19.48 -9.72 18.51
CA LYS A 223 18.53 -10.77 18.91
C LYS A 223 18.81 -12.01 18.09
N GLN A 224 19.16 -13.12 18.76
CA GLN A 224 19.48 -14.41 18.12
C GLN A 224 20.55 -14.28 17.01
N GLY A 225 21.59 -13.48 17.27
CA GLY A 225 22.67 -13.23 16.31
C GLY A 225 22.31 -12.31 15.14
N LYS A 226 21.08 -11.75 15.11
CA LYS A 226 20.69 -10.74 14.12
C LYS A 226 20.65 -9.36 14.76
N ASP A 227 21.32 -8.42 14.12
CA ASP A 227 21.36 -7.03 14.52
C ASP A 227 20.01 -6.35 14.21
N LEU A 228 19.42 -5.74 15.23
CA LEU A 228 18.21 -4.94 15.10
C LEU A 228 18.59 -3.47 15.00
N TYR A 229 18.39 -2.89 13.82
CA TYR A 229 18.59 -1.48 13.57
C TYR A 229 17.27 -0.71 13.62
N ARG A 230 17.35 0.54 14.07
CA ARG A 230 16.33 1.56 13.81
C ARG A 230 16.85 2.50 12.74
N VAL A 231 16.11 2.61 11.65
CA VAL A 231 16.47 3.41 10.48
C VAL A 231 15.53 4.60 10.37
N THR A 232 16.10 5.79 10.20
CA THR A 232 15.34 7.01 9.93
C THR A 232 15.54 7.43 8.48
N PHE A 233 14.45 7.61 7.76
CA PHE A 233 14.39 8.12 6.41
C PHE A 233 13.82 9.53 6.43
N VAL A 234 14.61 10.52 6.02
CA VAL A 234 14.16 11.92 5.93
C VAL A 234 13.96 12.28 4.47
N VAL A 235 12.70 12.41 4.07
CA VAL A 235 12.27 12.87 2.75
C VAL A 235 12.05 14.38 2.79
N ARG A 236 12.88 15.14 2.07
CA ARG A 236 12.78 16.61 1.97
C ARG A 236 12.22 17.01 0.61
N LEU A 237 10.97 17.43 0.61
CA LEU A 237 10.28 17.96 -0.56
C LEU A 237 10.90 19.31 -0.97
N PRO A 238 10.98 19.61 -2.27
CA PRO A 238 11.45 20.89 -2.76
C PRO A 238 10.54 22.05 -2.31
N ALA A 239 11.13 23.26 -2.27
CA ALA A 239 10.38 24.48 -1.97
C ALA A 239 9.43 24.87 -3.14
N TYR A 240 9.79 24.49 -4.36
CA TYR A 240 9.05 24.73 -5.59
C TYR A 240 8.07 23.59 -5.93
N ARG A 241 7.12 23.88 -6.82
CA ARG A 241 6.15 22.93 -7.40
C ARG A 241 6.04 23.17 -8.90
N PHE A 242 5.40 22.23 -9.59
CA PHE A 242 4.98 22.44 -10.98
C PHE A 242 4.18 23.74 -11.11
N GLY A 243 4.59 24.61 -12.03
CA GLY A 243 3.96 25.91 -12.29
C GLY A 243 4.52 27.07 -11.47
N ASP A 244 5.40 26.83 -10.50
CA ASP A 244 6.06 27.91 -9.76
C ASP A 244 7.08 28.63 -10.64
N LEU A 245 7.31 29.92 -10.34
CA LEU A 245 8.37 30.73 -10.93
C LEU A 245 9.55 30.78 -9.97
N VAL A 246 10.72 30.44 -10.49
CA VAL A 246 11.96 30.34 -9.72
C VAL A 246 13.07 31.18 -10.35
N GLU A 247 13.86 31.80 -9.49
CA GLU A 247 15.16 32.34 -9.87
C GLU A 247 16.22 31.25 -9.67
N TYR A 248 16.93 30.92 -10.74
CA TYR A 248 18.04 29.97 -10.75
C TYR A 248 19.16 30.53 -11.62
N GLU A 249 20.39 30.56 -11.10
CA GLU A 249 21.55 31.18 -11.77
C GLU A 249 21.29 32.60 -12.30
N LYS A 250 20.60 33.43 -11.51
CA LYS A 250 20.21 34.82 -11.84
C LYS A 250 19.29 34.96 -13.07
N LYS A 251 18.60 33.89 -13.45
CA LYS A 251 17.63 33.88 -14.55
C LYS A 251 16.28 33.39 -14.02
N LEU A 252 15.21 33.92 -14.62
CA LEU A 252 13.84 33.56 -14.27
C LEU A 252 13.37 32.36 -15.10
N TYR A 253 12.85 31.34 -14.41
CA TYR A 253 12.34 30.12 -15.01
C TYR A 253 10.96 29.77 -14.48
N LEU A 254 10.13 29.19 -15.36
CA LEU A 254 8.91 28.48 -14.98
C LEU A 254 9.24 27.01 -14.73
N VAL A 255 8.84 26.49 -13.58
CA VAL A 255 9.02 25.09 -13.20
C VAL A 255 8.00 24.22 -13.93
N GLY A 256 8.48 23.33 -14.78
CA GLY A 256 7.68 22.33 -15.48
C GLY A 256 7.66 20.99 -14.75
N ALA A 257 7.62 19.89 -15.52
CA ALA A 257 7.55 18.53 -15.00
C ALA A 257 8.69 18.21 -14.02
N LEU A 258 8.31 17.67 -12.88
CA LEU A 258 9.20 17.14 -11.84
C LEU A 258 9.45 15.65 -12.13
N ARG A 259 10.72 15.24 -12.15
CA ARG A 259 11.11 13.83 -12.26
C ARG A 259 12.03 13.47 -11.09
N SER A 260 12.27 12.18 -10.86
CA SER A 260 13.08 11.65 -9.76
C SER A 260 14.44 12.33 -9.59
N ASN A 261 15.15 12.59 -10.70
CA ASN A 261 16.50 13.18 -10.66
C ASN A 261 16.61 14.58 -11.27
N THR A 262 15.59 15.03 -12.00
CA THR A 262 15.67 16.27 -12.79
C THR A 262 14.34 17.01 -12.81
N THR A 263 14.41 18.33 -12.83
CA THR A 263 13.26 19.22 -13.01
C THR A 263 13.40 19.95 -14.35
N LYS A 264 12.32 19.96 -15.14
CA LYS A 264 12.25 20.76 -16.37
C LYS A 264 12.03 22.22 -15.99
N LEU A 265 12.88 23.11 -16.49
CA LEU A 265 12.71 24.56 -16.37
C LEU A 265 12.50 25.17 -17.75
N THR A 266 11.64 26.17 -17.86
CA THR A 266 11.46 26.97 -19.08
C THR A 266 11.89 28.40 -18.81
N ASN A 267 12.89 28.89 -19.53
CA ASN A 267 13.37 30.26 -19.35
C ASN A 267 12.30 31.27 -19.77
N MET A 268 11.99 32.24 -18.91
CA MET A 268 10.89 33.19 -19.16
C MET A 268 11.20 34.23 -20.24
N LYS A 269 12.47 34.48 -20.56
CA LYS A 269 12.88 35.41 -21.64
C LYS A 269 13.05 34.69 -22.98
N THR A 270 13.71 33.54 -23.00
CA THR A 270 14.06 32.83 -24.25
C THR A 270 13.08 31.75 -24.63
N THR A 271 12.21 31.32 -23.72
CA THR A 271 11.27 30.18 -23.86
C THR A 271 11.94 28.82 -24.07
N GLN A 272 13.27 28.75 -23.93
CA GLN A 272 14.02 27.51 -24.02
C GLN A 272 13.86 26.67 -22.76
N GLY A 273 13.66 25.37 -22.95
CA GLY A 273 13.60 24.38 -21.88
C GLY A 273 14.99 23.87 -21.52
N VAL A 274 15.28 23.70 -20.23
CA VAL A 274 16.48 23.04 -19.71
C VAL A 274 16.08 22.00 -18.67
N MET A 275 16.83 20.90 -18.59
CA MET A 275 16.67 19.90 -17.53
C MET A 275 17.76 20.17 -16.49
N VAL A 276 17.37 20.43 -15.26
CA VAL A 276 18.31 20.72 -14.15
C VAL A 276 18.20 19.61 -13.13
N SER A 277 19.32 19.20 -12.52
CA SER A 277 19.30 18.18 -11.49
C SER A 277 18.52 18.67 -10.26
N ASN A 278 17.84 17.77 -9.56
CA ASN A 278 17.12 18.15 -8.34
C ASN A 278 18.06 18.64 -7.23
N SER A 279 19.32 18.20 -7.24
CA SER A 279 20.38 18.72 -6.35
C SER A 279 20.76 20.16 -6.65
N ASP A 280 20.87 20.56 -7.92
CA ASP A 280 21.21 21.94 -8.26
C ASP A 280 20.02 22.87 -8.01
N MET A 281 18.80 22.36 -8.22
CA MET A 281 17.57 23.09 -7.93
C MET A 281 17.39 23.45 -6.45
N ILE A 282 18.22 22.92 -5.54
CA ILE A 282 18.26 23.34 -4.13
C ILE A 282 18.54 24.84 -4.00
N SER A 283 19.38 25.40 -4.86
CA SER A 283 19.70 26.83 -4.81
C SER A 283 18.66 27.70 -5.52
N ALA A 284 17.64 27.11 -6.14
CA ALA A 284 16.59 27.86 -6.82
C ALA A 284 15.68 28.53 -5.79
N LYS A 285 15.46 29.83 -5.95
CA LYS A 285 14.59 30.62 -5.08
C LYS A 285 13.21 30.74 -5.72
N VAL A 286 12.15 30.32 -5.04
CA VAL A 286 10.77 30.58 -5.49
C VAL A 286 10.52 32.08 -5.38
N VAL A 287 10.18 32.71 -6.50
CA VAL A 287 9.90 34.15 -6.60
C VAL A 287 8.47 34.46 -6.96
N GLY A 288 7.70 33.47 -7.44
CA GLY A 288 6.29 33.63 -7.73
C GLY A 288 5.55 32.31 -7.84
N ARG A 289 4.24 32.35 -7.61
CA ARG A 289 3.32 31.23 -7.72
C ARG A 289 2.11 31.59 -8.55
N LYS A 290 1.23 30.61 -8.73
CA LYS A 290 -0.04 30.77 -9.44
C LYS A 290 -0.92 31.87 -8.82
N GLU A 291 -0.85 32.06 -7.50
CA GLU A 291 -1.60 33.09 -6.78
C GLU A 291 -1.06 34.50 -7.03
N ASP A 292 0.20 34.65 -7.42
CA ASP A 292 0.86 35.93 -7.71
C ASP A 292 0.62 36.40 -9.15
N LEU A 293 -0.15 35.65 -9.94
CA LEU A 293 -0.43 35.97 -11.33
C LEU A 293 -1.48 37.08 -11.45
N ILE A 294 -1.20 38.06 -12.30
CA ILE A 294 -2.07 39.18 -12.61
C ILE A 294 -2.84 38.85 -13.89
N GLU A 295 -4.17 39.00 -13.85
CA GLU A 295 -5.01 38.92 -15.05
C GLU A 295 -5.00 40.27 -15.76
N ALA A 296 -4.15 40.40 -16.78
CA ALA A 296 -4.03 41.61 -17.58
C ALA A 296 -4.99 41.57 -18.77
N VAL A 297 -5.61 42.70 -19.10
CA VAL A 297 -6.59 42.82 -20.20
C VAL A 297 -5.85 42.95 -21.52
N ILE A 298 -6.21 42.14 -22.50
CA ILE A 298 -5.64 42.21 -23.86
C ILE A 298 -6.23 43.43 -24.58
N LEU A 299 -5.37 44.29 -25.12
CA LEU A 299 -5.80 45.42 -25.95
C LEU A 299 -5.66 45.10 -27.43
N THR A 300 -4.46 44.69 -27.84
CA THR A 300 -4.14 44.37 -29.24
C THR A 300 -3.18 43.17 -29.30
N GLU A 301 -3.16 42.52 -30.46
CA GLU A 301 -2.38 41.30 -30.68
C GLU A 301 -1.74 41.35 -32.07
N THR A 302 -0.43 41.06 -32.13
CA THR A 302 0.32 40.87 -33.38
C THR A 302 0.78 39.42 -33.47
N ASP A 303 1.44 39.01 -34.55
CA ASP A 303 1.94 37.63 -34.68
C ASP A 303 2.95 37.24 -33.58
N ARG A 304 3.69 38.21 -33.03
CA ARG A 304 4.80 37.96 -32.09
C ARG A 304 4.59 38.53 -30.69
N GLU A 305 3.69 39.49 -30.54
CA GLU A 305 3.51 40.23 -29.30
C GLU A 305 2.02 40.39 -28.98
N VAL A 306 1.73 40.59 -27.70
CA VAL A 306 0.40 40.95 -27.22
C VAL A 306 0.55 42.17 -26.31
N GLN A 307 -0.25 43.19 -26.59
CA GLN A 307 -0.32 44.38 -25.77
C GLN A 307 -1.38 44.19 -24.72
N VAL A 308 -1.00 44.43 -23.47
CA VAL A 308 -1.88 44.21 -22.32
C VAL A 308 -1.93 45.44 -21.41
N MET A 309 -3.00 45.54 -20.66
CA MET A 309 -3.22 46.59 -19.67
C MET A 309 -3.30 45.99 -18.27
N HIS A 310 -2.50 46.52 -17.35
CA HIS A 310 -2.59 46.16 -15.93
C HIS A 310 -3.97 46.53 -15.37
N PRO A 311 -4.69 45.62 -14.69
CA PRO A 311 -6.08 45.86 -14.27
C PRO A 311 -6.22 47.01 -13.26
N THR A 312 -5.25 47.18 -12.36
CA THR A 312 -5.27 48.24 -11.33
C THR A 312 -4.55 49.53 -11.73
N SER A 313 -3.33 49.44 -12.26
CA SER A 313 -2.52 50.64 -12.57
C SER A 313 -2.81 51.24 -13.94
N PHE A 314 -3.63 50.57 -14.78
CA PHE A 314 -3.92 50.95 -16.17
C PHE A 314 -2.68 51.16 -17.06
N LYS A 315 -1.52 50.67 -16.62
CA LYS A 315 -0.27 50.74 -17.40
C LYS A 315 -0.39 49.75 -18.56
N VAL A 316 -0.03 50.22 -19.75
CA VAL A 316 0.01 49.42 -20.98
C VAL A 316 1.44 48.98 -21.24
N PHE A 317 1.62 47.72 -21.60
CA PHE A 317 2.92 47.16 -21.95
C PHE A 317 2.78 46.03 -22.97
N ASP A 318 3.82 45.86 -23.77
CA ASP A 318 3.89 44.84 -24.81
C ASP A 318 4.65 43.62 -24.31
N LEU A 319 4.10 42.44 -24.53
CA LEU A 319 4.69 41.17 -24.11
C LEU A 319 4.93 40.26 -25.31
N LYS A 320 6.10 39.66 -25.36
CA LYS A 320 6.43 38.65 -26.37
C LYS A 320 5.60 37.38 -26.12
N LYS A 321 4.97 36.88 -27.19
CA LYS A 321 4.21 35.63 -27.14
C LYS A 321 5.13 34.43 -26.97
N PRO A 322 4.88 33.53 -26.01
CA PRO A 322 5.55 32.25 -25.94
C PRO A 322 5.14 31.34 -27.12
N PRO A 323 5.93 30.31 -27.45
CA PRO A 323 5.53 29.30 -28.42
C PRO A 323 4.15 28.71 -28.08
N LYS A 324 3.32 28.53 -29.11
CA LYS A 324 1.94 28.01 -28.98
C LYS A 324 1.01 28.88 -28.12
N PHE A 325 1.29 30.18 -28.01
CA PHE A 325 0.33 31.10 -27.40
C PHE A 325 -1.01 31.06 -28.16
N GLU A 326 -2.09 30.83 -27.43
CA GLU A 326 -3.45 30.86 -27.95
C GLU A 326 -4.30 31.77 -27.06
N ARG A 327 -4.98 32.73 -27.68
CA ARG A 327 -5.93 33.59 -26.98
C ARG A 327 -7.17 32.77 -26.59
N LYS A 328 -7.42 32.67 -25.29
CA LYS A 328 -8.59 31.95 -24.71
C LYS A 328 -9.69 32.87 -24.17
N GLY A 329 -9.53 34.17 -24.31
CA GLY A 329 -10.47 35.18 -23.79
C GLY A 329 -9.90 36.59 -23.91
N ASP A 330 -10.42 37.52 -23.12
CA ASP A 330 -10.02 38.93 -23.13
C ASP A 330 -8.92 39.27 -22.12
N THR A 331 -8.49 38.30 -21.33
CA THR A 331 -7.39 38.43 -20.37
C THR A 331 -6.32 37.39 -20.57
N VAL A 332 -5.11 37.71 -20.14
CA VAL A 332 -3.97 36.79 -20.04
C VAL A 332 -3.34 36.86 -18.67
N LYS A 333 -2.74 35.73 -18.25
CA LYS A 333 -2.00 35.66 -16.99
C LYS A 333 -0.58 36.15 -17.20
N VAL A 334 -0.22 37.16 -16.43
CA VAL A 334 1.09 37.80 -16.45
C VAL A 334 1.70 37.72 -15.08
N PHE A 335 2.99 37.43 -15.01
CA PHE A 335 3.77 37.53 -13.79
C PHE A 335 4.62 38.79 -13.82
N GLN A 336 4.60 39.57 -12.74
CA GLN A 336 5.50 40.69 -12.55
C GLN A 336 6.71 40.26 -11.73
N TYR A 337 7.91 40.50 -12.25
CA TYR A 337 9.15 40.29 -11.52
C TYR A 337 10.02 41.54 -11.64
N ASN A 338 10.28 42.20 -10.50
CA ASN A 338 10.86 43.54 -10.45
C ASN A 338 10.02 44.53 -11.28
N GLU A 339 10.61 45.15 -12.29
CA GLU A 339 9.94 46.09 -13.20
C GLU A 339 9.51 45.46 -14.54
N GLU A 340 9.79 44.16 -14.74
CA GLU A 340 9.46 43.44 -15.97
C GLU A 340 8.21 42.56 -15.80
N PHE A 341 7.46 42.39 -16.89
CA PHE A 341 6.27 41.55 -16.96
C PHE A 341 6.51 40.37 -17.92
N TYR A 342 5.96 39.21 -17.57
CA TYR A 342 6.18 37.97 -18.29
C TYR A 342 4.87 37.24 -18.56
N LEU A 343 4.67 36.84 -19.81
CA LEU A 343 3.64 35.87 -20.19
C LEU A 343 4.08 34.46 -19.84
N LEU A 344 3.18 33.70 -19.21
CA LEU A 344 3.46 32.30 -18.91
C LEU A 344 3.35 31.45 -20.19
N PRO A 345 4.39 30.68 -20.55
CA PRO A 345 4.28 29.71 -21.63
C PRO A 345 3.31 28.59 -21.25
N LEU A 346 2.62 28.01 -22.24
CA LEU A 346 1.87 26.78 -22.03
C LEU A 346 2.82 25.67 -21.62
N GLN A 347 2.53 25.04 -20.49
CA GLN A 347 3.28 23.89 -20.00
C GLN A 347 2.77 22.64 -20.72
N GLY A 348 3.63 22.09 -21.60
CA GLY A 348 3.44 20.80 -22.25
C GLY A 348 4.23 19.69 -21.57
#